data_AF-A0A1H7KK60-F1
#
_entry.id   AF-A0A1H7KK60-F1
#
_cell.length_a   1.000
_cell.length_b   1.000
_cell.length_c   1.000
_cell.angle_alpha   90.00
_cell.angle_beta   90.00
_cell.angle_gamma   90.00
#
_symmetry.space_group_name_H-M   'P 1'
#
loop_
_entity.id
_entity.type
_entity.pdbx_description
1 polymer ?
#
loop_
_entity_poly.entity_id
_entity_poly.type
_entity_poly.pdbx_seq_one_letter_code
_entity_poly.pdbx_strand_id
1 'polypeptide(L)'
;MNDDCSATAAGPRNQAVDGYELATQILEVRAVLVSQLFRSKHLPINDCWTPALEQDWGLFQQSVAHGDAHLIASREWALRAAIFESVGNGLVLSLLLHGDERLRRGCGGIPPTTNAAERMATMHQLVAALKAGSAKDAMAAAITQVALDQCDLKSVAIQH
;
A
#
# COMPACT_ATOMS: atom_id res chain seq x y z
N MET A 1 -40.46 -33.72 7.17
CA MET A 1 -39.00 -33.95 7.11
C MET A 1 -38.40 -32.61 6.73
N ASN A 2 -37.96 -31.85 7.73
CA ASN A 2 -37.25 -30.60 7.53
C ASN A 2 -35.77 -30.91 7.67
N ASP A 3 -35.03 -30.82 6.57
CA ASP A 3 -33.57 -30.80 6.61
C ASP A 3 -33.14 -29.41 7.10
N ASP A 4 -32.74 -29.39 8.36
CA ASP A 4 -32.11 -28.24 9.01
C ASP A 4 -30.72 -28.05 8.41
N CYS A 5 -30.65 -27.14 7.44
CA CYS A 5 -29.41 -26.68 6.84
C CYS A 5 -28.66 -25.87 7.90
N SER A 6 -27.89 -26.58 8.72
CA SER A 6 -27.00 -26.02 9.73
C SER A 6 -25.92 -25.19 9.04
N ALA A 7 -26.22 -23.91 8.83
CA ALA A 7 -25.21 -22.89 8.60
C ALA A 7 -24.38 -22.76 9.89
N THR A 8 -23.36 -23.59 10.03
CA THR A 8 -22.28 -23.36 10.99
C THR A 8 -21.64 -22.04 10.61
N ALA A 9 -22.00 -20.98 11.35
CA ALA A 9 -21.30 -19.71 11.35
C ALA A 9 -19.81 -19.98 11.59
N ALA A 10 -19.02 -19.89 10.52
CA ALA A 10 -17.57 -19.82 10.65
C ALA A 10 -17.28 -18.63 11.57
N GLY A 11 -16.82 -18.92 12.78
CA GLY A 11 -16.60 -17.90 13.80
C GLY A 11 -15.60 -16.85 13.33
N PRO A 12 -15.58 -15.66 13.97
CA PRO A 12 -14.73 -14.53 13.57
C PRO A 12 -13.22 -14.82 13.54
N ARG A 13 -12.77 -15.92 14.18
CA ARG A 13 -11.37 -16.36 14.14
C ARG A 13 -10.93 -16.95 12.80
N ASN A 14 -11.78 -17.71 12.10
CA ASN A 14 -11.38 -18.31 10.82
C ASN A 14 -11.27 -17.26 9.71
N GLN A 15 -12.14 -16.24 9.72
CA GLN A 15 -12.09 -15.15 8.75
C GLN A 15 -10.85 -14.25 8.92
N ALA A 16 -10.35 -14.08 10.15
CA ALA A 16 -9.17 -13.28 10.40
C ALA A 16 -7.90 -13.96 9.84
N VAL A 17 -7.72 -15.26 10.10
CA VAL A 17 -6.57 -16.04 9.62
C VAL A 17 -6.54 -16.09 8.08
N ASP A 18 -7.68 -16.36 7.43
CA ASP A 18 -7.80 -16.36 5.96
C ASP A 18 -7.49 -14.97 5.36
N GLY A 19 -7.86 -13.89 6.06
CA GLY A 19 -7.58 -12.51 5.66
C GLY A 19 -6.08 -12.16 5.68
N TYR A 20 -5.34 -12.62 6.70
CA TYR A 20 -3.90 -12.37 6.85
C TYR A 20 -3.05 -13.16 5.84
N GLU A 21 -3.40 -14.41 5.56
CA GLU A 21 -2.70 -15.21 4.54
C GLU A 21 -2.87 -14.58 3.15
N LEU A 22 -4.10 -14.18 2.80
CA LEU A 22 -4.38 -13.47 1.57
C LEU A 22 -3.62 -12.14 1.47
N ALA A 23 -3.57 -11.36 2.55
CA ALA A 23 -2.82 -10.12 2.63
C ALA A 23 -1.32 -10.32 2.34
N THR A 24 -0.74 -11.39 2.86
CA THR A 24 0.67 -11.74 2.65
C THR A 24 0.95 -12.11 1.19
N GLN A 25 0.12 -12.95 0.58
CA GLN A 25 0.24 -13.34 -0.84
C GLN A 25 0.12 -12.12 -1.77
N ILE A 26 -0.78 -11.20 -1.47
CA ILE A 26 -0.92 -9.94 -2.24
C ILE A 26 0.38 -9.14 -2.21
N LEU A 27 1.03 -9.02 -1.05
CA LEU A 27 2.27 -8.26 -0.91
C LEU A 27 3.44 -8.85 -1.70
N GLU A 28 3.52 -10.18 -1.81
CA GLU A 28 4.56 -10.86 -2.61
C GLU A 28 4.45 -10.49 -4.10
N VAL A 29 3.23 -10.47 -4.63
CA VAL A 29 2.96 -10.08 -6.01
C VAL A 29 3.12 -8.57 -6.22
N ARG A 30 2.85 -7.76 -5.18
CA ARG A 30 2.87 -6.30 -5.26
C ARG A 30 4.27 -5.75 -5.57
N ALA A 31 5.32 -6.29 -4.98
CA ALA A 31 6.70 -5.85 -5.29
C ALA A 31 7.04 -6.04 -6.79
N VAL A 32 6.56 -7.14 -7.38
CA VAL A 32 6.72 -7.42 -8.82
C VAL A 32 5.91 -6.43 -9.65
N LEU A 33 4.65 -6.17 -9.28
CA LEU A 33 3.78 -5.21 -9.99
C LEU A 33 4.34 -3.78 -9.92
N VAL A 34 4.83 -3.33 -8.75
CA VAL A 34 5.50 -2.03 -8.59
C VAL A 34 6.71 -1.95 -9.51
N SER A 35 7.57 -2.99 -9.50
CA SER A 35 8.74 -3.05 -10.39
C SER A 35 8.34 -2.92 -11.86
N GLN A 36 7.28 -3.62 -12.27
CA GLN A 36 6.79 -3.57 -13.64
C GLN A 36 6.21 -2.21 -13.99
N LEU A 37 5.42 -1.59 -13.09
CA LEU A 37 4.81 -0.27 -13.28
C LEU A 37 5.86 0.80 -13.61
N PHE A 38 6.95 0.85 -12.85
CA PHE A 38 8.03 1.83 -13.07
C PHE A 38 8.87 1.52 -14.33
N ARG A 39 9.00 0.25 -14.71
CA ARG A 39 9.67 -0.16 -15.96
C ARG A 39 8.82 0.17 -17.19
N SER A 40 7.50 -0.01 -17.11
CA SER A 40 6.54 0.23 -18.18
C SER A 40 5.86 1.60 -18.08
N LYS A 41 6.46 2.56 -17.35
CA LYS A 41 5.92 3.91 -17.24
C LYS A 41 5.67 4.50 -18.63
N HIS A 42 4.58 5.23 -18.74
CA HIS A 42 4.12 5.79 -20.01
C HIS A 42 4.61 7.22 -20.25
N LEU A 43 5.17 7.86 -19.21
CA LEU A 43 5.73 9.21 -19.23
C LEU A 43 7.14 9.22 -18.61
N PRO A 44 7.94 10.27 -18.89
CA PRO A 44 9.09 10.61 -18.06
C PRO A 44 8.68 10.72 -16.58
N ILE A 45 9.47 10.16 -15.66
CA ILE A 45 9.09 10.09 -14.23
C ILE A 45 8.90 11.48 -13.60
N ASN A 46 9.67 12.46 -14.05
CA ASN A 46 9.55 13.85 -13.58
C ASN A 46 8.20 14.47 -13.97
N ASP A 47 7.56 14.00 -15.04
CA ASP A 47 6.25 14.50 -15.49
C ASP A 47 5.10 13.84 -14.70
N CYS A 48 5.36 12.73 -14.00
CA CYS A 48 4.39 12.07 -13.13
C CYS A 48 4.14 12.86 -11.84
N TRP A 49 5.00 13.82 -11.48
CA TRP A 49 4.82 14.66 -10.29
C TRP A 49 3.96 15.89 -10.61
N THR A 50 2.76 15.94 -10.04
CA THR A 50 1.76 16.98 -10.34
C THR A 50 1.48 17.86 -9.11
N PRO A 51 0.86 19.04 -9.29
CA PRO A 51 0.41 19.86 -8.16
C PRO A 51 -0.55 19.14 -7.20
N ALA A 52 -1.38 18.22 -7.73
CA ALA A 52 -2.27 17.40 -6.90
C ALA A 52 -1.47 16.45 -5.98
N LEU A 53 -0.42 15.80 -6.52
CA LEU A 53 0.47 14.97 -5.70
C LEU A 53 1.28 15.78 -4.68
N GLU A 54 1.66 17.01 -5.00
CA GLU A 54 2.29 17.91 -4.02
C GLU A 54 1.33 18.22 -2.85
N GLN A 55 0.05 18.44 -3.15
CA GLN A 55 -0.97 18.64 -2.13
C GLN A 55 -1.15 17.38 -1.25
N ASP A 56 -1.29 16.21 -1.86
CA ASP A 56 -1.43 14.94 -1.13
C ASP A 56 -0.21 14.63 -0.27
N TRP A 57 0.99 14.95 -0.77
CA TRP A 57 2.22 14.90 0.00
C TRP A 57 2.17 15.81 1.23
N GLY A 58 1.75 17.07 1.08
CA GLY A 58 1.56 17.97 2.22
C GLY A 58 0.57 17.44 3.26
N LEU A 59 -0.53 16.81 2.83
CA LEU A 59 -1.50 16.18 3.73
C LEU A 59 -0.92 14.99 4.50
N PHE A 60 -0.10 14.17 3.83
CA PHE A 60 0.61 13.09 4.50
C PHE A 60 1.63 13.63 5.52
N GLN A 61 2.42 14.65 5.18
CA GLN A 61 3.34 15.29 6.13
C GLN A 61 2.61 15.82 7.38
N GLN A 62 1.45 16.46 7.18
CA GLN A 62 0.61 16.91 8.28
C GLN A 62 0.13 15.75 9.15
N SER A 63 -0.27 14.61 8.56
CA SER A 63 -0.68 13.43 9.33
C SER A 63 0.45 12.87 10.20
N VAL A 64 1.68 12.87 9.70
CA VAL A 64 2.86 12.45 10.47
C VAL A 64 3.10 13.38 11.66
N ALA A 65 2.94 14.70 11.47
CA ALA A 65 3.06 15.67 12.56
C ALA A 65 1.97 15.51 13.64
N HIS A 66 0.79 15.00 13.29
CA HIS A 66 -0.29 14.71 14.25
C HIS A 66 -0.04 13.45 15.07
N GLY A 67 0.78 12.50 14.57
CA GLY A 67 1.14 11.28 15.29
C GLY A 67 0.07 10.20 15.36
N ASP A 68 -1.08 10.37 14.68
CA ASP A 68 -2.11 9.34 14.58
C ASP A 68 -1.71 8.29 13.54
N ALA A 69 -1.40 7.08 14.00
CA ALA A 69 -0.95 5.97 13.15
C ALA A 69 -1.97 5.58 12.07
N HIS A 70 -3.28 5.64 12.36
CA HIS A 70 -4.32 5.32 11.39
C HIS A 70 -4.42 6.41 10.32
N LEU A 71 -4.35 7.68 10.74
CA LEU A 71 -4.36 8.79 9.79
C LEU A 71 -3.13 8.76 8.88
N ILE A 72 -1.94 8.48 9.45
CA ILE A 72 -0.68 8.32 8.71
C ILE A 72 -0.82 7.22 7.66
N ALA A 73 -1.24 6.02 8.08
CA ALA A 73 -1.41 4.88 7.17
C ALA A 73 -2.41 5.19 6.05
N SER A 74 -3.55 5.83 6.39
CA SER A 74 -4.57 6.25 5.44
C SER A 74 -4.03 7.20 4.38
N ARG A 75 -3.33 8.26 4.81
CA ARG A 75 -2.76 9.28 3.93
C ARG A 75 -1.63 8.73 3.07
N GLU A 76 -0.80 7.87 3.64
CA GLU A 76 0.29 7.21 2.91
C GLU A 76 -0.25 6.37 1.75
N TRP A 77 -1.26 5.55 2.02
CA TRP A 77 -1.88 4.68 1.04
C TRP A 77 -2.57 5.46 -0.08
N ALA A 78 -3.30 6.52 0.27
CA ALA A 78 -3.93 7.40 -0.71
C ALA A 78 -2.88 8.05 -1.63
N LEU A 79 -1.81 8.62 -1.05
CA LEU A 79 -0.72 9.23 -1.82
C LEU A 79 -0.03 8.22 -2.72
N ARG A 80 0.21 7.00 -2.23
CA ARG A 80 0.88 5.95 -3.01
C ARG A 80 0.04 5.49 -4.19
N ALA A 81 -1.27 5.32 -4.00
CA ALA A 81 -2.20 5.01 -5.09
C ALA A 81 -2.18 6.11 -6.16
N ALA A 82 -2.26 7.39 -5.74
CA ALA A 82 -2.20 8.52 -6.66
C ALA A 82 -0.86 8.59 -7.44
N ILE A 83 0.26 8.28 -6.79
CA ILE A 83 1.56 8.15 -7.47
C ILE A 83 1.53 7.03 -8.51
N PHE A 84 0.97 5.88 -8.19
CA PHE A 84 0.92 4.76 -9.14
C PHE A 84 0.03 5.08 -10.35
N GLU A 85 -1.09 5.76 -10.12
CA GLU A 85 -1.98 6.26 -11.17
C GLU A 85 -1.28 7.29 -12.07
N SER A 86 -0.36 8.11 -11.54
CA SER A 86 0.39 9.06 -12.36
C SER A 86 1.56 8.41 -13.13
N VAL A 87 2.15 7.32 -12.59
CA VAL A 87 3.28 6.63 -13.20
C VAL A 87 2.86 5.70 -14.34
N GLY A 88 1.77 4.94 -14.17
CA GLY A 88 1.39 3.89 -15.10
C GLY A 88 -0.08 3.92 -15.49
N ASN A 89 -0.45 3.07 -16.43
CA ASN A 89 -1.83 2.85 -16.84
C ASN A 89 -2.02 1.38 -17.25
N GLY A 90 -3.26 0.97 -17.49
CA GLY A 90 -3.59 -0.36 -17.96
C GLY A 90 -3.49 -1.46 -16.90
N LEU A 91 -3.28 -2.71 -17.34
CA LEU A 91 -3.48 -3.91 -16.53
C LEU A 91 -2.62 -3.95 -15.25
N VAL A 92 -1.35 -3.54 -15.33
CA VAL A 92 -0.43 -3.57 -14.17
C VAL A 92 -0.93 -2.66 -13.06
N LEU A 93 -1.34 -1.43 -13.40
CA LEU A 93 -1.94 -0.51 -12.45
C LEU A 93 -3.24 -1.09 -11.87
N SER A 94 -4.13 -1.62 -12.70
CA SER A 94 -5.39 -2.20 -12.24
C SER A 94 -5.19 -3.36 -11.26
N LEU A 95 -4.24 -4.26 -11.52
CA LEU A 95 -3.90 -5.35 -10.62
C LEU A 95 -3.32 -4.85 -9.30
N LEU A 96 -2.49 -3.81 -9.35
CA LEU A 96 -1.86 -3.22 -8.17
C LEU A 96 -2.91 -2.53 -7.28
N LEU A 97 -3.76 -1.67 -7.84
CA LEU A 97 -4.83 -1.01 -7.08
C LEU A 97 -5.87 -2.01 -6.55
N HIS A 98 -6.18 -3.06 -7.32
CA HIS A 98 -7.06 -4.13 -6.86
C HIS A 98 -6.43 -4.92 -5.70
N GLY A 99 -5.14 -5.22 -5.78
CA GLY A 99 -4.36 -5.84 -4.70
C GLY A 99 -4.40 -4.98 -3.44
N ASP A 100 -4.14 -3.68 -3.56
CA ASP A 100 -4.19 -2.73 -2.46
C ASP A 100 -5.58 -2.72 -1.80
N GLU A 101 -6.66 -2.66 -2.57
CA GLU A 101 -8.02 -2.71 -2.00
C GLU A 101 -8.31 -4.04 -1.27
N ARG A 102 -7.84 -5.18 -1.81
CA ARG A 102 -8.00 -6.48 -1.14
C ARG A 102 -7.17 -6.57 0.14
N LEU A 103 -5.95 -6.05 0.12
CA LEU A 103 -5.07 -5.96 1.28
C LEU A 103 -5.72 -5.11 2.37
N ARG A 104 -6.23 -3.94 1.99
CA ARG A 104 -6.97 -3.02 2.86
C ARG A 104 -8.13 -3.70 3.58
N ARG A 105 -8.94 -4.48 2.85
CA ARG A 105 -10.05 -5.26 3.42
C ARG A 105 -9.58 -6.41 4.30
N GLY A 106 -8.55 -7.14 3.88
CA GLY A 106 -7.95 -8.25 4.65
C GLY A 106 -7.41 -7.79 6.00
N CYS A 107 -6.90 -6.56 6.08
CA CYS A 107 -6.44 -5.93 7.31
C CYS A 107 -7.55 -5.23 8.12
N GLY A 108 -8.84 -5.42 7.77
CA GLY A 108 -9.96 -4.79 8.47
C GLY A 108 -10.12 -3.28 8.23
N GLY A 109 -9.43 -2.69 7.26
CA GLY A 109 -9.65 -1.30 6.86
C GLY A 109 -8.42 -0.57 6.37
N ILE A 110 -7.30 -0.64 7.09
CA ILE A 110 -6.02 0.02 6.76
C ILE A 110 -4.94 -0.80 7.48
N PRO A 111 -3.85 -1.23 6.82
CA PRO A 111 -2.81 -1.95 7.53
C PRO A 111 -2.21 -1.10 8.66
N PRO A 112 -1.78 -1.75 9.75
CA PRO A 112 -1.14 -1.06 10.86
C PRO A 112 0.14 -0.38 10.38
N THR A 113 0.44 0.79 10.94
CA THR A 113 1.73 1.46 10.79
C THR A 113 2.47 1.35 12.12
N THR A 114 3.51 0.53 12.19
CA THR A 114 4.31 0.39 13.43
C THR A 114 5.56 1.27 13.45
N ASN A 115 5.97 1.81 12.30
CA ASN A 115 7.12 2.71 12.17
C ASN A 115 6.85 3.94 11.28
N ALA A 116 6.20 4.96 11.84
CA ALA A 116 5.88 6.19 11.12
C ALA A 116 7.11 6.97 10.60
N ALA A 117 8.22 6.95 11.35
CA ALA A 117 9.43 7.66 10.97
C ALA A 117 10.09 7.04 9.73
N GLU A 118 10.18 5.72 9.68
CA GLU A 118 10.72 5.00 8.53
C GLU A 118 9.82 5.14 7.29
N ARG A 119 8.50 5.01 7.45
CA ARG A 119 7.53 5.25 6.37
C ARG A 119 7.65 6.65 5.78
N MET A 120 7.78 7.67 6.64
CA MET A 120 8.01 9.05 6.23
C MET A 120 9.33 9.22 5.46
N ALA A 121 10.41 8.63 5.97
CA ALA A 121 11.72 8.66 5.30
C ALA A 121 11.68 8.02 3.91
N THR A 122 11.04 6.85 3.78
CA THR A 122 10.90 6.16 2.50
C THR A 122 9.98 6.92 1.53
N MET A 123 8.89 7.53 2.01
CA MET A 123 8.07 8.40 1.15
C MET A 123 8.83 9.64 0.68
N HIS A 124 9.67 10.24 1.54
CA HIS A 124 10.56 11.32 1.12
C HIS A 124 11.51 10.90 -0.01
N GLN A 125 12.09 9.71 0.09
CA GLN A 125 12.96 9.16 -0.96
C GLN A 125 12.19 8.96 -2.27
N LEU A 126 10.97 8.42 -2.20
CA LEU A 126 10.11 8.24 -3.37
C LEU A 126 9.79 9.58 -4.04
N VAL A 127 9.31 10.57 -3.27
CA VAL A 127 8.97 11.90 -3.78
C VAL A 127 10.19 12.60 -4.38
N ALA A 128 11.35 12.53 -3.72
CA ALA A 128 12.58 13.12 -4.23
C ALA A 128 13.01 12.46 -5.56
N ALA A 129 12.90 11.14 -5.66
CA ALA A 129 13.23 10.41 -6.89
C ALA A 129 12.26 10.74 -8.04
N LEU A 130 10.96 10.87 -7.76
CA LEU A 130 9.97 11.32 -8.74
C LEU A 130 10.32 12.72 -9.26
N LYS A 131 10.55 13.68 -8.36
CA LYS A 131 10.94 15.07 -8.72
C LYS A 131 12.26 15.12 -9.50
N ALA A 132 13.22 14.25 -9.19
CA ALA A 132 14.49 14.15 -9.89
C ALA A 132 14.42 13.38 -11.22
N GLY A 133 13.28 12.77 -11.56
CA GLY A 133 13.13 11.95 -12.76
C GLY A 133 13.83 10.57 -12.69
N SER A 134 14.28 10.14 -11.51
CA SER A 134 14.99 8.87 -11.34
C SER A 134 14.01 7.71 -11.17
N ALA A 135 13.65 7.06 -12.29
CA ALA A 135 12.77 5.89 -12.27
C ALA A 135 13.29 4.73 -11.43
N LYS A 136 14.62 4.54 -11.43
CA LYS A 136 15.27 3.48 -10.65
C LYS A 136 15.11 3.72 -9.15
N ASP A 137 15.37 4.94 -8.69
CA ASP A 137 15.32 5.26 -7.27
C ASP A 137 13.88 5.34 -6.77
N ALA A 138 12.96 5.84 -7.60
CA ALA A 138 11.53 5.84 -7.29
C ALA A 138 10.98 4.42 -7.16
N MET A 139 11.34 3.52 -8.09
CA MET A 139 11.00 2.10 -8.00
C MET A 139 11.58 1.46 -6.73
N ALA A 140 12.84 1.73 -6.39
CA ALA A 140 13.48 1.18 -5.20
C ALA A 140 12.75 1.63 -3.92
N ALA A 141 12.45 2.93 -3.78
CA ALA A 141 11.70 3.45 -2.64
C ALA A 141 10.29 2.86 -2.55
N ALA A 142 9.59 2.71 -3.68
CA ALA A 142 8.26 2.09 -3.71
C ALA A 142 8.29 0.60 -3.31
N ILE A 143 9.33 -0.15 -3.68
CA ILE A 143 9.52 -1.54 -3.23
C ILE A 143 9.81 -1.59 -1.73
N THR A 144 10.61 -0.65 -1.20
CA THR A 144 10.84 -0.54 0.25
C THR A 144 9.53 -0.32 1.00
N GLN A 145 8.60 0.50 0.49
CA GLN A 145 7.26 0.65 1.10
C GLN A 145 6.49 -0.67 1.17
N VAL A 146 6.57 -1.52 0.14
CA VAL A 146 5.95 -2.86 0.16
C VAL A 146 6.56 -3.75 1.25
N ALA A 147 7.88 -3.67 1.45
CA ALA A 147 8.55 -4.42 2.51
C ALA A 147 8.13 -3.95 3.91
N LEU A 148 7.94 -2.64 4.11
CA LEU A 148 7.42 -2.08 5.36
C LEU A 148 6.00 -2.58 5.66
N ASP A 149 5.12 -2.60 4.66
CA ASP A 149 3.78 -3.16 4.82
C ASP A 149 3.81 -4.65 5.23
N GLN A 150 4.77 -5.42 4.70
CA GLN A 150 4.95 -6.83 5.07
C GLN A 150 5.43 -7.01 6.52
N CYS A 151 6.36 -6.17 6.98
CA CYS A 151 6.82 -6.16 8.36
C CYS A 151 5.68 -5.84 9.33
N ASP A 152 4.89 -4.81 9.01
CA ASP A 152 3.76 -4.39 9.84
C ASP A 152 2.71 -5.48 9.96
N LEU A 153 2.38 -6.19 8.88
CA LEU A 153 1.43 -7.30 8.91
C LEU A 153 1.91 -8.48 9.75
N LYS A 154 3.19 -8.85 9.62
CA LYS A 154 3.79 -9.92 10.45
C LYS A 154 3.77 -9.56 11.93
N SER A 155 4.03 -8.30 12.27
CA SER A 155 4.07 -7.85 13.66
C SER A 155 2.72 -7.99 14.37
N VAL A 156 1.62 -7.77 13.66
CA VAL A 156 0.26 -7.90 14.20
C VAL A 156 -0.22 -9.35 14.21
N ALA A 157 0.17 -10.16 13.24
CA ALA A 157 -0.13 -11.60 13.23
C ALA A 157 0.49 -12.35 14.44
N ILE A 158 1.60 -11.86 15.02
CA ILE A 158 2.24 -12.45 16.22
C ILE A 158 1.49 -12.08 17.51
N GLN A 159 0.69 -11.01 17.52
CA GLN A 159 -0.04 -10.54 18.69
C GLN A 159 -1.43 -11.18 18.86
N HIS A 160 -1.85 -12.02 17.90
CA HIS A 160 -3.16 -12.67 17.85
C HIS A 160 -3.03 -14.20 17.83
#